data_AF-A0A7K5FN15-F1
#
_entry.id   AF-A0A7K5FN15-F1
#
_cell.length_a   1.000
_cell.length_b   1.000
_cell.length_c   1.000
_cell.angle_alpha   90.00
_cell.angle_beta   90.00
_cell.angle_gamma   90.00
#
_symmetry.space_group_name_H-M   'P 1'
#
loop_
_entity.id
_entity.type
_entity.pdbx_description
1 polymer ?
#
loop_
_entity_poly.entity_id
_entity_poly.type
_entity_poly.pdbx_seq_one_letter_code
_entity_poly.pdbx_strand_id
1 'polypeptide(L)'
;LSAPRLVAAAREELGAGAGARRRLPAARALQLAGEVLAVAAGLKPALLYDCGAAGPAELRRYLERLRETGLAPHRLHVLSVEGSALLLHPGLARRRLVTVLGTHPAPFMDVSAGRQCPVLCGPAQAEAIKGHIATLLAHLSAAEATNTGPVSSSKVVPTGWNLCT
;
A
#
# COMPACT_ATOMS: atom_id res chain seq x y z
N LEU A 1 2.47 5.35 -23.17
CA LEU A 1 1.79 6.53 -22.57
C LEU A 1 2.75 7.70 -22.47
N SER A 2 2.28 8.92 -22.71
CA SER A 2 3.12 10.12 -22.60
C SER A 2 3.10 10.66 -21.16
N ALA A 3 4.21 11.23 -20.72
CA ALA A 3 4.34 11.87 -19.41
C ALA A 3 3.22 12.90 -19.10
N PRO A 4 2.75 13.74 -20.05
CA PRO A 4 1.64 14.66 -19.81
C PRO A 4 0.33 13.97 -19.43
N ARG A 5 0.01 12.81 -20.02
CA ARG A 5 -1.21 12.06 -19.71
C ARG A 5 -1.20 11.51 -18.28
N LEU A 6 -0.05 11.02 -17.83
CA LEU A 6 0.14 10.54 -16.46
C LEU A 6 -0.06 11.67 -15.44
N VAL A 7 0.52 12.83 -15.73
CA VAL A 7 0.41 14.02 -14.89
C VAL A 7 -1.03 14.51 -14.83
N ALA A 8 -1.77 14.50 -15.95
CA ALA A 8 -3.17 14.88 -15.99
C ALA A 8 -4.04 13.94 -15.14
N ALA A 9 -3.92 12.63 -15.35
CA ALA A 9 -4.65 11.62 -14.58
C ALA A 9 -4.44 11.76 -13.07
N ALA A 10 -3.20 11.95 -12.64
CA ALA A 10 -2.89 12.13 -11.23
C ALA A 10 -3.49 13.42 -10.66
N ARG A 11 -3.49 14.52 -11.42
CA ARG A 11 -4.05 15.80 -10.96
C ARG A 11 -5.56 15.79 -10.87
N GLU A 12 -6.23 15.12 -11.81
CA GLU A 12 -7.69 15.03 -11.84
C GLU A 12 -8.21 14.17 -10.70
N GLU A 13 -7.60 13.01 -10.48
CA GLU A 13 -8.10 12.05 -9.48
C GLU A 13 -7.58 12.33 -8.06
N LEU A 14 -6.34 12.84 -7.92
CA LEU A 14 -5.69 13.03 -6.62
C LEU A 14 -5.62 14.50 -6.19
N GLY A 15 -5.92 15.45 -7.09
CA GLY A 15 -5.83 16.89 -6.80
C GLY A 15 -7.07 17.48 -6.14
N ALA A 16 -8.18 16.72 -6.05
CA ALA A 16 -9.47 17.24 -5.59
C ALA A 16 -9.63 17.34 -4.07
N GLY A 17 -8.75 16.71 -3.28
CA GLY A 17 -8.91 16.56 -1.82
C GLY A 17 -8.46 17.75 -0.96
N ALA A 18 -7.80 18.76 -1.54
CA ALA A 18 -7.37 19.95 -0.81
C ALA A 18 -7.94 21.19 -1.48
N GLY A 19 -8.69 22.01 -0.72
CA GLY A 19 -9.32 23.23 -1.21
C GLY A 19 -8.43 24.02 -2.16
N ALA A 20 -8.79 24.00 -3.45
CA ALA A 20 -8.42 24.89 -4.55
C ALA A 20 -6.95 25.35 -4.77
N ARG A 21 -5.93 25.02 -3.97
CA ARG A 21 -4.66 25.80 -4.01
C ARG A 21 -3.35 25.05 -4.22
N ARG A 22 -3.29 23.72 -4.29
CA ARG A 22 -2.01 23.04 -4.62
C ARG A 22 -2.16 21.89 -5.59
N ARG A 23 -2.01 22.21 -6.87
CA ARG A 23 -1.93 21.23 -7.97
C ARG A 23 -0.75 20.27 -7.70
N LEU A 24 -0.98 18.96 -7.80
CA LEU A 24 0.08 17.96 -7.67
C LEU A 24 1.25 18.29 -8.63
N PRO A 25 2.50 18.44 -8.14
CA PRO A 25 3.65 18.71 -8.99
C PRO A 25 3.84 17.60 -10.04
N ALA A 26 4.24 17.97 -11.25
CA ALA A 26 4.41 17.00 -12.34
C ALA A 26 5.43 15.91 -12.00
N ALA A 27 6.55 16.29 -11.36
CA ALA A 27 7.56 15.35 -10.88
C ALA A 27 6.97 14.32 -9.90
N ARG A 28 6.13 14.76 -8.95
CA ARG A 28 5.49 13.85 -7.99
C ARG A 28 4.48 12.93 -8.64
N ALA A 29 3.71 13.43 -9.60
CA ALA A 29 2.78 12.61 -10.38
C ALA A 29 3.51 11.51 -11.19
N LEU A 30 4.62 11.86 -11.84
CA LEU A 30 5.44 10.90 -12.58
C LEU A 30 6.12 9.88 -11.66
N GLN A 31 6.65 10.35 -10.52
CA GLN A 31 7.21 9.46 -9.51
C GLN A 31 6.16 8.46 -9.02
N LEU A 32 4.96 8.93 -8.67
CA LEU A 32 3.85 8.08 -8.24
C LEU A 32 3.51 7.03 -9.31
N ALA A 33 3.40 7.42 -10.58
CA ALA A 33 3.18 6.48 -11.68
C ALA A 33 4.30 5.42 -11.75
N GLY A 34 5.57 5.82 -11.60
CA GLY A 34 6.70 4.90 -11.54
C GLY A 34 6.64 3.93 -10.37
N GLU A 35 6.27 4.40 -9.18
CA GLU A 35 6.13 3.55 -7.98
C GLU A 35 4.95 2.58 -8.10
N VAL A 36 3.82 3.02 -8.65
CA VAL A 36 2.67 2.15 -8.96
C VAL A 36 3.10 1.02 -9.91
N LEU A 37 3.87 1.35 -10.95
CA LEU A 37 4.40 0.36 -11.88
C LEU A 37 5.38 -0.61 -11.21
N ALA A 38 6.25 -0.10 -10.33
CA ALA A 38 7.17 -0.93 -9.57
C ALA A 38 6.41 -1.91 -8.64
N VAL A 39 5.33 -1.48 -7.99
CA VAL A 39 4.46 -2.36 -7.20
C VAL A 39 3.75 -3.38 -8.09
N ALA A 40 3.17 -2.94 -9.21
CA ALA A 40 2.48 -3.81 -10.14
C ALA A 40 3.41 -4.89 -10.73
N ALA A 41 4.67 -4.55 -11.01
CA ALA A 41 5.69 -5.47 -11.50
C ALA A 41 6.34 -6.32 -10.39
N GLY A 42 5.96 -6.12 -9.13
CA GLY A 42 6.52 -6.86 -7.99
C GLY A 42 7.93 -6.43 -7.55
N LEU A 43 8.49 -5.38 -8.17
CA LEU A 43 9.79 -4.80 -7.84
C LEU A 43 9.76 -4.06 -6.50
N LYS A 44 8.60 -3.49 -6.14
CA LYS A 44 8.34 -2.87 -4.83
C LYS A 44 7.25 -3.68 -4.10
N PRO A 45 7.43 -4.04 -2.81
CA PRO A 45 6.45 -4.85 -2.08
C PRO A 45 5.11 -4.13 -1.87
N ALA A 46 5.18 -2.83 -1.61
CA ALA A 46 4.06 -1.97 -1.28
C ALA A 46 4.43 -0.51 -1.54
N LEU A 47 3.44 0.35 -1.77
CA LEU A 47 3.60 1.80 -1.79
C LEU A 47 2.69 2.42 -0.71
N LEU A 48 3.27 3.11 0.24
CA LEU A 48 2.53 4.00 1.14
C LEU A 48 2.21 5.28 0.39
N TYR A 49 0.92 5.59 0.24
CA TYR A 49 0.47 6.81 -0.39
C TYR A 49 0.52 7.97 0.59
N ASP A 50 1.36 8.96 0.28
CA ASP A 50 1.64 10.16 1.06
C ASP A 50 1.59 11.44 0.19
N CYS A 51 1.09 11.34 -1.05
CA CYS A 51 1.23 12.40 -2.06
C CYS A 51 0.25 13.58 -1.87
N GLY A 52 -0.59 13.56 -0.84
CA GLY A 52 -1.54 14.63 -0.53
C GLY A 52 -2.73 14.16 0.28
N ALA A 53 -3.79 14.99 0.31
CA ALA A 53 -5.03 14.75 1.04
C ALA A 53 -5.98 13.74 0.35
N ALA A 54 -5.61 13.21 -0.82
CA ALA A 54 -6.41 12.21 -1.52
C ALA A 54 -6.49 10.93 -0.69
N GLY A 55 -7.70 10.42 -0.51
CA GLY A 55 -7.96 9.21 0.24
C GLY A 55 -7.86 7.94 -0.61
N PRO A 56 -8.16 6.78 -0.02
CA PRO A 56 -8.17 5.49 -0.70
C PRO A 56 -9.09 5.45 -1.93
N ALA A 57 -10.19 6.21 -1.92
CA ALA A 57 -11.16 6.25 -3.02
C ALA A 57 -10.61 7.00 -4.25
N GLU A 58 -9.97 8.16 -4.03
CA GLU A 58 -9.26 8.93 -5.05
C GLU A 58 -8.11 8.10 -5.64
N LEU A 59 -7.34 7.42 -4.78
CA LEU A 59 -6.25 6.55 -5.21
C LEU A 59 -6.78 5.40 -6.09
N ARG A 60 -7.90 4.77 -5.71
CA ARG A 60 -8.52 3.73 -6.51
C ARG A 60 -8.92 4.24 -7.90
N ARG A 61 -9.60 5.39 -7.99
CA ARG A 61 -9.99 6.00 -9.28
C ARG A 61 -8.78 6.32 -10.16
N TYR A 62 -7.72 6.86 -9.56
CA TYR A 62 -6.45 7.08 -10.25
C TYR A 62 -5.87 5.79 -10.86
N LEU A 63 -5.88 4.69 -10.09
CA LEU A 63 -5.39 3.40 -10.57
C LEU A 63 -6.26 2.82 -11.70
N GLU A 64 -7.58 2.94 -11.59
CA GLU A 64 -8.51 2.55 -12.66
C GLU A 64 -8.20 3.34 -13.95
N ARG A 65 -7.99 4.65 -13.85
CA ARG A 65 -7.63 5.51 -14.99
C ARG A 65 -6.26 5.15 -15.59
N LEU A 66 -5.25 4.85 -14.76
CA LEU A 66 -3.96 4.37 -15.27
C LEU A 66 -4.13 3.08 -16.09
N ARG A 67 -5.01 2.18 -15.64
CA ARG A 67 -5.30 0.93 -16.34
C ARG A 67 -5.99 1.12 -17.66
N GLU A 68 -7.00 1.98 -17.73
CA GLU A 68 -7.68 2.33 -18.99
C GLU A 68 -6.69 2.83 -20.04
N THR A 69 -5.61 3.47 -19.60
CA THR A 69 -4.56 3.94 -20.50
C THR A 69 -3.54 2.86 -20.92
N GLY A 70 -3.59 1.67 -20.33
CA GLY A 70 -2.71 0.54 -20.62
C GLY A 70 -1.53 0.37 -19.65
N LEU A 71 -1.48 1.10 -18.53
CA LEU A 71 -0.48 0.90 -17.47
C LEU A 71 -1.01 0.00 -16.36
N ALA A 72 -0.14 -0.85 -15.81
CA ALA A 72 -0.44 -1.79 -14.71
C ALA A 72 -1.51 -2.85 -15.05
N PRO A 73 -1.20 -3.85 -15.91
CA PRO A 73 -2.15 -4.92 -16.23
C PRO A 73 -2.49 -5.81 -15.02
N HIS A 74 -1.59 -5.89 -14.05
CA HIS A 74 -1.72 -6.75 -12.87
C HIS A 74 -2.77 -6.24 -11.87
N ARG A 75 -3.33 -7.16 -11.08
CA ARG A 75 -4.29 -6.81 -10.04
C ARG A 75 -3.58 -6.00 -8.96
N LEU A 76 -4.19 -4.89 -8.57
CA LEU A 76 -3.70 -4.02 -7.49
C LEU A 76 -4.75 -3.95 -6.38
N HIS A 77 -4.27 -3.73 -5.16
CA HIS A 77 -5.12 -3.61 -3.98
C HIS A 77 -4.75 -2.37 -3.18
N VAL A 78 -5.74 -1.54 -2.86
CA VAL A 78 -5.60 -0.39 -1.96
C VAL A 78 -6.09 -0.80 -0.57
N LEU A 79 -5.14 -1.00 0.34
CA LEU A 79 -5.40 -1.30 1.74
C LEU A 79 -5.41 -0.01 2.56
N SER A 80 -6.54 0.32 3.15
CA SER A 80 -6.67 1.46 4.07
C SER A 80 -6.35 1.04 5.50
N VAL A 81 -5.46 1.76 6.16
CA VAL A 81 -5.03 1.49 7.55
C VAL A 81 -4.89 2.81 8.28
N GLU A 82 -5.67 3.04 9.33
CA GLU A 82 -5.56 4.23 10.20
C GLU A 82 -5.44 5.58 9.46
N GLY A 83 -6.20 5.74 8.37
CA GLY A 83 -6.17 6.97 7.55
C GLY A 83 -5.06 7.03 6.50
N SER A 84 -4.13 6.07 6.52
CA SER A 84 -3.14 5.84 5.46
C SER A 84 -3.66 4.86 4.39
N ALA A 85 -3.11 4.94 3.19
CA ALA A 85 -3.41 4.01 2.11
C ALA A 85 -2.14 3.31 1.61
N LEU A 86 -2.14 1.98 1.63
CA LEU A 86 -1.09 1.13 1.08
C LEU A 86 -1.56 0.52 -0.23
N LEU A 87 -0.82 0.77 -1.30
CA LEU A 87 -0.99 0.08 -2.58
C LEU A 87 -0.13 -1.19 -2.59
N LEU A 88 -0.75 -2.31 -2.93
CA LEU A 88 -0.16 -3.64 -2.89
C LEU A 88 -0.45 -4.41 -4.18
N HIS A 89 0.45 -5.33 -4.55
CA HIS A 89 0.10 -6.45 -5.40
C HIS A 89 -0.39 -7.61 -4.51
N PRO A 90 -1.70 -7.92 -4.45
CA PRO A 90 -2.28 -8.78 -3.42
C PRO A 90 -1.66 -10.18 -3.37
N GLY A 91 -1.50 -10.85 -4.52
CA GLY A 91 -0.89 -12.19 -4.55
C GLY A 91 0.59 -12.23 -4.09
N LEU A 92 1.37 -11.18 -4.37
CA LEU A 92 2.76 -11.07 -3.93
C LEU A 92 2.83 -10.68 -2.44
N ALA A 93 1.98 -9.77 -2.00
CA ALA A 93 1.85 -9.41 -0.58
C ALA A 93 1.50 -10.63 0.26
N ARG A 94 0.51 -11.43 -0.17
CA ARG A 94 0.11 -12.68 0.50
C ARG A 94 1.29 -13.65 0.63
N ARG A 95 2.00 -13.92 -0.48
CA ARG A 95 3.19 -14.80 -0.47
C ARG A 95 4.25 -14.30 0.50
N ARG A 96 4.54 -12.99 0.51
CA ARG A 96 5.50 -12.39 1.43
C ARG A 96 5.08 -12.57 2.89
N LEU A 97 3.81 -12.32 3.24
CA LEU A 97 3.33 -12.51 4.61
C LEU A 97 3.38 -13.99 5.05
N VAL A 98 3.05 -14.93 4.15
CA VAL A 98 3.22 -16.36 4.40
C VAL A 98 4.68 -16.70 4.70
N THR A 99 5.63 -16.15 3.92
CA THR A 99 7.06 -16.35 4.18
C THR A 99 7.47 -15.81 5.55
N VAL A 100 6.97 -14.63 5.95
CA VAL A 100 7.27 -14.05 7.27
C VAL A 100 6.71 -14.91 8.41
N LEU A 101 5.60 -15.61 8.21
CA LEU A 101 4.99 -16.53 9.18
C LEU A 101 5.49 -17.98 9.08
N GLY A 102 6.47 -18.25 8.22
CA GLY A 102 6.98 -19.61 7.98
C GLY A 102 7.65 -20.25 9.20
N THR A 103 8.11 -21.50 9.03
CA THR A 103 8.67 -22.35 10.10
C THR A 103 9.88 -21.74 10.82
N HIS A 104 10.66 -20.92 10.12
CA HIS A 104 11.81 -20.19 10.65
C HIS A 104 11.71 -18.70 10.28
N PRO A 105 10.87 -17.94 11.01
CA PRO A 105 10.69 -16.53 10.71
C PRO A 105 11.96 -15.76 11.06
N ALA A 106 12.28 -14.75 10.25
CA ALA A 106 13.34 -13.80 10.59
C ALA A 106 13.02 -13.11 11.92
N PRO A 107 14.04 -12.71 12.71
CA PRO A 107 13.80 -11.99 13.95
C PRO A 107 13.14 -10.64 13.68
N PHE A 108 12.24 -10.23 14.57
CA PHE A 108 11.66 -8.89 14.55
C PHE A 108 12.58 -7.92 15.30
N MET A 109 12.68 -6.70 14.77
CA MET A 109 13.49 -5.62 15.33
C MET A 109 12.58 -4.45 15.66
N ASP A 110 12.67 -3.95 16.88
CA ASP A 110 12.11 -2.69 17.32
C ASP A 110 13.06 -1.55 16.90
N VAL A 111 12.56 -0.71 15.99
CA VAL A 111 13.26 0.47 15.44
C VAL A 111 12.54 1.77 15.80
N SER A 112 11.71 1.75 16.84
CA SER A 112 10.95 2.92 17.27
C SER A 112 11.85 4.11 17.61
N ALA A 113 11.36 5.32 17.35
CA ALA A 113 12.14 6.57 17.51
C ALA A 113 12.68 6.81 18.93
N GLY A 114 12.09 6.19 19.95
CA GLY A 114 12.56 6.25 21.34
C GLY A 114 13.79 5.39 21.64
N ARG A 115 14.25 4.55 20.69
CA ARG A 115 15.41 3.68 20.84
C ARG A 115 16.69 4.40 20.41
N GLN A 116 17.77 4.19 21.16
CA GLN A 116 19.11 4.64 20.77
C GLN A 116 19.70 3.83 19.61
N CYS A 117 19.28 2.57 19.47
CA CYS A 117 19.65 1.67 18.37
C CYS A 117 18.55 0.61 18.16
N PRO A 118 18.49 -0.06 17.00
CA PRO A 118 17.58 -1.18 16.77
C PRO A 118 17.76 -2.30 17.81
N VAL A 119 16.66 -2.81 18.37
CA VAL A 119 16.68 -3.88 19.38
C VAL A 119 15.87 -5.09 18.91
N LEU A 120 16.35 -6.30 19.20
CA LEU A 120 15.59 -7.54 18.93
C LEU A 120 14.32 -7.59 19.79
N CYS A 121 13.19 -7.89 19.17
CA CYS A 121 11.94 -8.15 19.88
C CYS A 121 12.05 -9.43 20.72
N GLY A 122 11.56 -9.37 21.96
CA GLY A 122 11.46 -10.55 22.82
C GLY A 122 10.39 -11.55 22.32
N PRO A 123 10.37 -12.80 22.83
CA PRO A 123 9.45 -13.83 22.35
C PRO A 123 7.97 -13.41 22.37
N ALA A 124 7.50 -12.79 23.47
CA ALA A 124 6.11 -12.34 23.58
C ALA A 124 5.75 -11.25 22.55
N GLN A 125 6.67 -10.32 22.28
CA GLN A 125 6.48 -9.28 21.26
C GLN A 125 6.46 -9.88 19.86
N ALA A 126 7.38 -10.82 19.58
CA ALA A 126 7.43 -11.52 18.31
C ALA A 126 6.12 -12.30 18.05
N GLU A 127 5.56 -12.97 19.04
CA GLU A 127 4.27 -13.67 18.90
C GLU A 127 3.10 -12.69 18.66
N ALA A 128 3.08 -11.55 19.35
CA ALA A 128 2.07 -10.52 19.09
C ALA A 128 2.15 -9.99 17.64
N ILE A 129 3.37 -9.70 17.15
CA ILE A 129 3.60 -9.26 15.77
C ILE A 129 3.15 -10.33 14.78
N LYS A 130 3.48 -11.61 15.00
CA LYS A 130 3.00 -12.72 14.16
C LYS A 130 1.48 -12.80 14.15
N GLY A 131 0.83 -12.62 15.29
CA GLY A 131 -0.63 -12.57 15.39
C GLY A 131 -1.22 -11.48 14.47
N HIS A 132 -0.65 -10.28 14.51
CA HIS A 132 -1.08 -9.19 13.64
C HIS A 132 -0.83 -9.47 12.14
N ILE A 133 0.32 -10.04 11.80
CA ILE A 133 0.65 -10.45 10.42
C ILE A 133 -0.32 -11.53 9.94
N ALA A 134 -0.70 -12.48 10.80
CA ALA A 134 -1.67 -13.52 10.48
C ALA A 134 -3.07 -12.93 10.24
N THR A 135 -3.50 -11.95 11.04
CA THR A 135 -4.74 -11.20 10.80
C THR A 135 -4.71 -10.47 9.46
N LEU A 136 -3.61 -9.79 9.14
CA LEU A 136 -3.44 -9.10 7.85
C LEU A 136 -3.46 -10.09 6.67
N LEU A 137 -2.80 -11.24 6.82
CA LEU A 137 -2.79 -12.30 5.81
C LEU A 137 -4.20 -12.85 5.56
N ALA A 138 -4.97 -13.12 6.61
CA ALA A 138 -6.35 -13.58 6.51
C ALA A 138 -7.23 -12.55 5.78
N HIS A 139 -7.07 -11.27 6.15
CA HIS A 139 -7.79 -10.17 5.51
C HIS A 139 -7.48 -10.06 4.01
N LEU A 140 -6.20 -10.07 3.63
CA LEU A 140 -5.80 -10.01 2.21
C LEU A 140 -6.28 -11.24 1.42
N SER A 141 -6.29 -12.42 2.05
CA SER A 141 -6.79 -13.65 1.43
C SER A 141 -8.30 -13.56 1.16
N ALA A 142 -9.08 -13.04 2.11
CA ALA A 142 -10.51 -12.83 1.96
C ALA A 142 -10.82 -11.74 0.89
N ALA A 143 -10.04 -10.66 0.89
CA ALA A 143 -10.16 -9.61 -0.12
C ALA A 143 -9.84 -10.13 -1.53
N GLU A 144 -8.85 -11.02 -1.68
CA GLU A 144 -8.51 -11.62 -2.97
C GLU A 144 -9.59 -12.60 -3.46
N ALA A 145 -10.19 -13.38 -2.55
CA ALA A 145 -11.25 -14.33 -2.89
C ALA A 145 -12.55 -13.64 -3.35
N THR A 146 -12.87 -12.48 -2.77
CA THR A 146 -14.08 -11.71 -3.11
C THR A 146 -13.87 -10.74 -4.28
N ASN A 147 -12.62 -10.40 -4.61
CA ASN A 147 -12.32 -9.42 -5.64
C ASN A 147 -12.29 -10.03 -7.05
N THR A 148 -13.30 -9.69 -7.84
CA THR A 148 -13.37 -9.98 -9.28
C THR A 148 -12.70 -8.92 -10.14
N GLY A 149 -12.44 -7.73 -9.57
CA GLY A 149 -11.98 -6.55 -10.28
C GLY A 149 -10.46 -6.40 -10.37
N PRO A 150 -9.99 -5.59 -11.35
CA PRO A 150 -8.58 -5.30 -11.54
C PRO A 150 -7.94 -4.49 -10.42
N VAL A 151 -8.71 -3.62 -9.77
CA VAL A 151 -8.30 -2.82 -8.62
C VAL A 151 -9.33 -3.08 -7.52
N SER A 152 -8.89 -3.53 -6.36
CA SER A 152 -9.74 -3.63 -5.17
C SER A 152 -9.32 -2.64 -4.10
N SER A 153 -10.22 -2.41 -3.16
CA SER A 153 -9.96 -1.65 -1.95
C SER A 153 -10.53 -2.36 -0.75
N SER A 154 -9.83 -2.31 0.38
CA SER A 154 -10.34 -2.77 1.66
C SER A 154 -9.81 -1.90 2.79
N LYS A 155 -10.34 -2.08 3.99
CA LYS A 155 -9.90 -1.38 5.19
C LYS A 155 -9.61 -2.37 6.29
N VAL A 156 -8.49 -2.18 6.98
CA VAL A 156 -8.19 -2.83 8.25
C VAL A 156 -8.23 -1.76 9.33
N VAL A 157 -8.90 -2.06 10.44
CA VAL A 157 -8.84 -1.28 11.66
C VAL A 157 -7.93 -2.07 12.61
N PRO A 158 -6.62 -1.77 12.66
CA PRO A 158 -5.74 -2.54 13.50
C PRO A 158 -6.05 -2.23 14.96
N THR A 159 -6.37 -3.25 15.73
CA THR A 159 -6.51 -3.13 17.18
C THR A 159 -5.15 -3.40 17.82
N GLY A 160 -4.59 -2.39 18.50
CA GLY A 160 -3.31 -2.53 19.22
C GLY A 160 -2.05 -2.56 18.33
N TRP A 161 -2.15 -2.21 17.05
CA TRP A 161 -0.99 -2.11 16.14
C TRP A 161 -1.06 -0.82 15.31
N ASN A 162 -0.05 0.03 15.41
CA ASN A 162 0.13 1.15 14.48
C ASN A 162 1.09 0.71 13.36
N LEU A 163 0.59 0.63 12.13
CA LEU A 163 1.42 0.24 10.98
C LEU A 163 2.31 1.38 10.45
N CYS A 164 2.18 2.59 11.01
CA CYS A 164 2.74 3.82 10.44
C CYS A 164 3.45 4.74 11.45
N THR A 165 3.97 4.22 12.57
CA THR A 165 4.79 5.01 13.52
C THR A 165 6.11 4.34 13.85
#